data_AF-A0A956GW50-F1
#
_entry.id   AF-A0A956GW50-F1
#
_cell.length_a   1.000
_cell.length_b   1.000
_cell.length_c   1.000
_cell.angle_alpha   90.00
_cell.angle_beta   90.00
_cell.angle_gamma   90.00
#
_symmetry.space_group_name_H-M   'P 1'
#
loop_
_entity.id
_entity.type
_entity.pdbx_description
1 polymer ?
#
loop_
_entity_poly.entity_id
_entity_poly.type
_entity_poly.pdbx_seq_one_letter_code
_entity_poly.pdbx_strand_id
1 'polypeptide(L)' 'MISRRCTQRQFLLRPDKVTNETFLYCLAEAANRYDVRVVLPVAMSNHHHTVVYDGEGRVIEFMEHF' A
#
# COMPACT_ATOMS: atom_id res chain seq x y z
N MET A 1 2.68 -3.58 -10.67
CA MET A 1 1.86 -2.50 -10.09
C MET A 1 0.73 -3.15 -9.31
N ILE A 2 0.61 -2.83 -8.02
CA ILE A 2 -0.42 -3.35 -7.12
C ILE A 2 -1.60 -2.38 -7.09
N SER A 3 -2.83 -2.91 -7.09
CA SER A 3 -4.06 -2.13 -6.93
C SER A 3 -5.05 -2.88 -6.03
N ARG A 4 -5.41 -2.30 -4.89
CA ARG A 4 -6.52 -2.78 -4.05
C ARG A 4 -7.52 -1.67 -3.77
N ARG A 5 -8.78 -2.07 -3.71
CA ARG A 5 -9.92 -1.21 -3.39
C ARG A 5 -10.33 -1.41 -1.94
N CYS A 6 -10.89 -0.37 -1.34
CA CYS A 6 -11.61 -0.46 -0.09
C CYS A 6 -12.77 -1.46 -0.20
N THR A 7 -13.16 -2.04 0.94
CA THR A 7 -14.32 -2.92 1.03
C THR A 7 -15.55 -2.26 0.40
N GLN A 8 -16.30 -3.05 -0.37
CA GLN A 8 -17.51 -2.60 -1.07
C GLN A 8 -17.32 -1.34 -1.94
N ARG A 9 -16.09 -1.02 -2.37
CA ARG A 9 -15.74 0.19 -3.14
C ARG A 9 -16.08 1.51 -2.42
N GLN A 10 -16.19 1.50 -1.10
CA GLN A 10 -16.49 2.69 -0.30
C GLN A 10 -15.32 3.68 -0.28
N PHE A 11 -15.61 4.95 0.00
CA PHE A 11 -14.60 6.01 0.10
C PHE A 11 -13.99 6.11 1.51
N LEU A 12 -13.36 5.04 1.99
CA LEU A 12 -12.83 4.92 3.36
C LEU A 12 -11.37 5.39 3.49
N LEU A 13 -10.75 5.82 2.41
CA LEU A 13 -9.33 6.22 2.33
C LEU A 13 -9.21 7.69 1.90
N ARG A 14 -10.06 8.55 2.48
CA ARG A 14 -10.11 10.00 2.16
C ARG A 14 -8.70 10.62 2.32
N PRO A 15 -8.13 11.21 1.26
CA PRO A 15 -6.82 11.84 1.37
C PRO A 15 -6.86 13.04 2.32
N ASP A 16 -6.15 12.92 3.43
CA ASP A 16 -5.84 13.98 4.37
C ASP A 16 -4.51 13.66 5.06
N LYS A 17 -3.98 14.59 5.86
CA LYS A 17 -2.66 14.43 6.49
C LYS A 17 -2.58 13.13 7.30
N VAL A 18 -3.56 12.90 8.17
CA VAL A 18 -3.56 11.76 9.10
C VAL A 18 -3.71 10.44 8.34
N THR A 19 -4.62 10.38 7.37
CA THR A 19 -4.85 9.18 6.55
C THR A 19 -3.64 8.85 5.68
N ASN A 20 -3.01 9.85 5.06
CA ASN A 20 -1.81 9.65 4.24
C ASN A 20 -0.63 9.18 5.07
N GLU A 21 -0.38 9.78 6.24
CA GLU A 21 0.70 9.37 7.15
C GLU A 21 0.47 7.95 7.67
N THR A 22 -0.77 7.60 8.03
CA THR A 22 -1.13 6.25 8.47
C THR A 22 -0.92 5.22 7.37
N PHE A 23 -1.39 5.51 6.15
CA PHE A 23 -1.21 4.65 4.99
C PHE A 23 0.28 4.43 4.68
N LEU A 24 1.07 5.51 4.65
CA LEU A 24 2.51 5.43 4.37
C LEU A 24 3.27 4.67 5.46
N TYR A 25 2.88 4.83 6.73
CA TYR A 25 3.48 4.08 7.83
C TYR A 25 3.26 2.57 7.66
N CYS A 26 2.01 2.14 7.47
CA CYS A 26 1.71 0.72 7.27
C CYS A 26 2.43 0.15 6.04
N LEU A 27 2.48 0.93 4.96
CA LEU A 27 3.17 0.55 3.74
C LEU A 27 4.69 0.40 3.95
N ALA A 28 5.31 1.36 4.63
CA ALA A 28 6.74 1.35 4.91
C ALA A 28 7.14 0.22 5.87
N GLU A 29 6.29 -0.08 6.87
CA GLU A 29 6.49 -1.20 7.78
C GLU A 29 6.47 -2.53 7.02
N ALA A 30 5.45 -2.74 6.16
CA ALA A 30 5.35 -3.94 5.32
C ALA A 30 6.54 -4.06 4.36
N ALA A 31 6.92 -2.95 3.72
CA ALA A 31 8.06 -2.90 2.80
C ALA A 31 9.36 -3.36 3.48
N ASN A 32 9.61 -2.88 4.70
CA ASN A 32 10.78 -3.26 5.49
C ASN A 32 10.71 -4.73 5.95
N ARG A 33 9.54 -5.20 6.36
CA ARG A 33 9.32 -6.59 6.82
C ARG A 33 9.56 -7.63 5.74
N TYR A 34 9.15 -7.33 4.50
CA TYR A 34 9.18 -8.29 3.39
C TYR A 34 10.31 -8.04 2.37
N ASP A 35 11.20 -7.08 2.62
CA ASP A 35 12.28 -6.67 1.69
C ASP A 35 11.75 -6.28 0.30
N VAL A 36 10.64 -5.54 0.29
CA VAL A 36 10.00 -5.03 -0.93
C VAL A 36 10.26 -3.53 -1.04
N ARG A 37 10.87 -3.08 -2.14
CA ARG A 37 11.14 -1.66 -2.36
C ARG A 37 9.92 -0.98 -2.97
N VAL A 38 9.35 -0.02 -2.25
CA VAL A 38 8.29 0.86 -2.79
C VAL A 38 8.92 1.93 -3.67
N VAL A 39 8.49 2.00 -4.94
CA VAL A 39 8.92 3.00 -5.92
C VAL A 39 7.97 4.19 -5.93
N LEU A 40 6.66 3.93 -5.89
CA LEU A 40 5.64 4.98 -5.94
C LEU A 40 4.37 4.50 -5.23
N PRO A 41 3.96 5.18 -4.13
CA PRO A 41 2.67 4.96 -3.50
C PRO A 41 1.68 6.09 -3.81
N VAL A 42 0.45 5.74 -4.17
CA VAL A 42 -0.67 6.68 -4.29
C VAL A 42 -1.89 6.09 -3.61
N ALA A 43 -2.39 6.77 -2.59
CA ALA A 43 -3.69 6.51 -1.98
C ALA A 43 -4.72 7.49 -2.54
N MET A 44 -5.86 6.94 -2.97
CA MET A 44 -7.05 7.70 -3.38
C MET A 44 -8.22 7.32 -2.47
N SER A 45 -9.33 8.03 -2.57
CA SER A 45 -10.44 7.90 -1.63
C SER A 45 -11.02 6.49 -1.46
N ASN A 46 -10.97 5.61 -2.48
CA ASN A 46 -11.50 4.24 -2.42
C ASN A 46 -10.52 3.13 -2.83
N HIS A 47 -9.26 3.45 -3.13
CA HIS A 47 -8.25 2.47 -3.55
C HIS A 47 -6.85 3.05 -3.43
N HIS A 48 -5.85 2.19 -3.58
CA HIS A 48 -4.47 2.63 -3.72
C HIS A 48 -3.81 1.97 -4.93
N HIS A 49 -2.75 2.62 -5.39
CA HIS A 49 -1.83 2.13 -6.39
C HIS A 49 -0.42 2.15 -5.79
N THR A 50 0.25 1.00 -5.80
CA THR A 50 1.63 0.90 -5.30
C THR A 50 2.51 0.23 -6.36
N VAL A 51 3.54 0.93 -6.81
CA VAL A 51 4.59 0.37 -7.65
C VAL A 51 5.70 -0.11 -6.73
N VAL A 52 6.05 -1.39 -6.85
CA VAL A 52 7.09 -2.03 -6.06
C VAL A 52 8.11 -2.72 -6.96
N TYR A 53 9.33 -2.81 -6.46
CA TYR A 53 10.35 -3.74 -6.93
C TYR A 53 10.52 -4.81 -5.84
N ASP A 54 10.41 -6.06 -6.25
CA ASP A 54 10.50 -7.23 -5.39
C ASP A 54 11.53 -8.19 -6.00
N GLY A 55 12.76 -8.14 -5.46
CA GLY A 55 13.87 -8.97 -5.95
C GLY A 55 13.78 -10.43 -5.47
N GLU A 56 13.17 -10.63 -4.31
CA GLU A 56 13.12 -11.92 -3.61
C GLU A 56 11.81 -12.70 -3.87
N GLY A 57 10.87 -12.11 -4.60
CA GLY A 57 9.60 -12.75 -4.94
C GLY A 57 8.59 -12.82 -3.79
N ARG A 58 8.67 -11.89 -2.83
CA ARG A 58 7.87 -11.84 -1.58
C ARG A 58 6.65 -10.92 -1.67
N VAL A 59 6.25 -10.52 -2.87
CA VAL A 59 5.12 -9.60 -3.09
C VAL A 59 3.79 -10.15 -2.55
N ILE A 60 3.61 -11.47 -2.50
CA ILE A 60 2.35 -12.08 -2.03
C ILE A 60 2.19 -11.88 -0.52
N GLU A 61 3.23 -12.17 0.26
CA GLU A 61 3.24 -11.98 1.71
C GLU A 61 3.15 -10.49 2.06
N PHE A 62 3.82 -9.64 1.29
CA PHE A 62 3.68 -8.19 1.40
C PHE A 62 2.22 -7.73 1.19
N MET A 63 1.53 -8.22 0.15
CA MET A 63 0.13 -7.86 -0.17
C MET A 63 -0.93 -8.51 0.72
N GLU A 64 -0.57 -9.54 1.48
CA GLU A 64 -1.44 -10.17 2.46
C GLU A 64 -1.42 -9.36 3.76
N HIS A 65 -0.24 -8.90 4.17
CA HIS A 65 -0.06 -8.09 5.37
C HIS A 65 -0.49 -6.62 5.19
N PHE A 66 -0.36 -6.05 3.98
CA PHE A 66 -0.70 -4.66 3.65
C PHE A 66 -1.93 -4.49 2.75
#